data_AF-A0A0P8CXB1-F1
#
_entry.id   AF-A0A0P8CXB1-F1
#
_cell.length_a   1.000
_cell.length_b   1.000
_cell.length_c   1.000
_cell.angle_alpha   90.00
_cell.angle_beta   90.00
_cell.angle_gamma   90.00
#
_symmetry.space_group_name_H-M   'P 1'
#
loop_
_entity.id
_entity.type
_entity.pdbx_description
1 polymer ?
#
loop_
_entity_poly.entity_id
_entity_poly.type
_entity_poly.pdbx_seq_one_letter_code
_entity_poly.pdbx_strand_id
1 'polypeptide(L)' 'DLPLFAAMRPEPAPASPEQQLALALHAVDLDALTPREALDLLYEWKRGLPAQPR' A
#
# COMPACT_ATOMS: atom_id res chain seq x y z
N ASP A 1 26.37 -30.00 12.01
CA ASP A 1 25.49 -29.23 12.89
C ASP A 1 25.29 -27.86 12.25
N LEU A 2 24.09 -27.56 11.76
CA LEU A 2 23.82 -26.29 11.08
C LEU A 2 23.36 -25.29 12.16
N PRO A 3 24.03 -24.14 12.33
CA PRO A 3 23.74 -23.25 13.44
C PRO A 3 22.29 -22.76 13.38
N LEU A 4 21.60 -22.77 14.54
CA LEU A 4 20.19 -22.39 14.69
C LEU A 4 19.84 -21.01 14.11
N PHE A 5 20.83 -20.11 14.01
CA PHE A 5 20.68 -18.77 13.42
C PHE A 5 20.65 -18.77 11.88
N ALA A 6 21.14 -19.82 11.22
CA ALA A 6 21.10 -19.93 9.76
C ALA A 6 19.68 -20.15 9.21
N ALA A 7 18.72 -20.51 10.07
CA ALA A 7 17.32 -20.68 9.70
C ALA A 7 16.47 -19.40 9.85
N MET A 8 17.03 -18.30 10.35
CA MET A 8 16.30 -17.04 10.46
C MET A 8 16.25 -16.34 9.10
N ARG A 9 15.20 -16.61 8.33
CA ARG A 9 14.80 -15.72 7.24
C ARG A 9 14.20 -14.46 7.87
N PRO A 10 14.63 -13.26 7.48
CA PRO A 10 13.95 -12.04 7.92
C PRO A 10 12.49 -12.09 7.44
N GLU A 11 11.57 -11.85 8.38
CA GLU A 11 10.16 -11.63 8.06
C GLU A 11 10.08 -10.43 7.10
N PRO A 12 9.32 -10.49 5.99
CA PRO A 12 9.13 -9.35 5.13
C PRO A 12 8.55 -8.18 5.95
N ALA A 13 9.20 -7.03 5.85
CA ALA A 13 8.70 -5.83 6.51
C ALA A 13 7.29 -5.49 6.01
N PRO A 14 6.41 -4.95 6.88
CA PRO A 14 5.10 -4.50 6.45
C PRO A 14 5.22 -3.43 5.37
N ALA A 15 4.33 -3.47 4.38
CA ALA A 15 4.35 -2.53 3.28
C ALA A 15 4.15 -1.09 3.78
N SER A 16 4.96 -0.15 3.27
CA SER A 16 4.78 1.27 3.58
C SER A 16 3.41 1.76 3.09
N PRO A 17 2.86 2.86 3.63
CA PRO A 17 1.61 3.43 3.14
C PRO A 17 1.61 3.69 1.63
N GLU A 18 2.74 4.12 1.08
CA GLU A 18 2.92 4.35 -0.36
C GLU A 18 2.88 3.04 -1.16
N GLN A 19 3.47 1.96 -0.63
CA GLN A 19 3.41 0.63 -1.25
C GLN A 19 1.98 0.07 -1.23
N GLN A 20 1.23 0.30 -0.15
CA GLN A 20 -0.18 -0.09 -0.06
C GLN A 20 -1.02 0.68 -1.08
N LEU A 21 -0.77 1.98 -1.26
CA LEU A 21 -1.44 2.77 -2.30
C LEU A 21 -1.12 2.26 -3.70
N ALA A 22 0.14 1.93 -4.00
CA ALA A 22 0.53 1.37 -5.29
C ALA A 22 -0.20 0.06 -5.60
N LEU A 23 -0.33 -0.83 -4.59
CA LEU A 23 -1.10 -2.07 -4.72
C LEU A 23 -2.59 -1.79 -4.98
N ALA A 24 -3.19 -0.84 -4.26
CA ALA A 24 -4.58 -0.45 -4.47
C ALA A 24 -4.83 0.11 -5.88
N LEU A 25 -3.92 0.93 -6.39
CA LEU A 25 -3.97 1.47 -7.75
C LEU A 25 -3.89 0.38 -8.82
N HIS A 26 -3.10 -0.66 -8.60
CA HIS A 26 -3.02 -1.80 -9.53
C HIS A 26 -4.24 -2.72 -9.47
N ALA A 27 -4.95 -2.76 -8.34
CA ALA A 27 -6.10 -3.64 -8.15
C ALA A 27 -7.41 -3.03 -8.63
N VAL A 28 -7.52 -1.70 -8.70
CA VAL A 28 -8.74 -1.02 -9.13
C VAL A 28 -8.77 -0.83 -10.65
N ASP A 29 -9.94 -1.03 -11.25
CA ASP A 29 -10.23 -0.58 -12.61
C ASP A 29 -10.77 0.85 -12.56
N LEU A 30 -9.91 1.83 -12.82
CA LEU A 30 -10.28 3.25 -12.78
C LEU A 30 -11.24 3.63 -13.91
N ASP A 31 -11.20 2.94 -15.05
CA ASP A 31 -12.02 3.26 -16.22
C ASP A 31 -13.48 2.82 -16.01
N ALA A 32 -13.72 1.88 -15.09
CA ALA A 32 -15.05 1.46 -14.69
C ALA A 32 -15.73 2.41 -13.69
N LEU A 33 -14.98 3.32 -13.05
CA LEU A 33 -15.50 4.23 -12.04
C LEU A 33 -16.21 5.42 -12.69
N THR A 34 -17.34 5.82 -12.11
CA THR A 34 -17.90 7.14 -12.38
C THR A 34 -16.99 8.23 -11.81
N PRO A 35 -17.07 9.48 -12.33
CA PRO A 35 -16.27 10.58 -11.79
C PRO A 35 -16.47 10.83 -10.29
N ARG A 36 -17.67 10.56 -9.76
CA ARG A 36 -17.96 10.70 -8.32
C ARG A 36 -17.23 9.64 -7.51
N GLU A 37 -17.33 8.38 -7.93
CA GLU A 37 -16.69 7.25 -7.25
C GLU A 37 -15.16 7.39 -7.25
N ALA A 38 -14.59 7.82 -8.38
CA ALA A 38 -13.15 8.11 -8.48
C ALA A 38 -12.70 9.18 -7.48
N LEU A 39 -13.50 10.24 -7.28
CA LEU A 39 -13.19 11.29 -6.32
C LEU A 39 -13.30 10.80 -4.88
N ASP A 40 -14.34 10.02 -4.56
CA ASP A 40 -14.52 9.45 -3.23
C ASP A 40 -13.35 8.52 -2.87
N LEU A 41 -12.95 7.65 -3.81
CA LEU A 41 -11.80 6.75 -3.67
C LEU A 41 -10.48 7.52 -3.49
N LEU A 42 -10.29 8.62 -4.24
CA LEU A 42 -9.12 9.48 -4.09
C LEU A 42 -9.00 10.05 -2.68
N TYR A 43 -10.10 10.53 -2.10
CA TYR A 43 -10.10 11.05 -0.73
C TYR A 43 -9.88 9.96 0.31
N GLU A 44 -10.34 8.75 0.06
CA GLU A 44 -10.06 7.60 0.90
C GLU A 44 -8.56 7.31 0.95
N TRP A 45 -7.91 7.17 -0.21
CA TRP A 45 -6.47 6.95 -0.29
C TRP A 45 -5.65 8.07 0.33
N LYS A 46 -6.06 9.33 0.11
CA LYS A 46 -5.38 10.49 0.71
C LYS A 46 -5.34 10.42 2.24
N ARG A 47 -6.38 9.90 2.89
CA ARG A 47 -6.41 9.75 4.37
C ARG A 47 -5.43 8.71 4.88
N GLY A 48 -5.05 7.74 4.04
CA GLY A 48 -4.08 6.70 4.38
C GLY A 48 -2.62 7.10 4.19
N LEU A 49 -2.34 8.23 3.52
CA LEU A 49 -0.98 8.71 3.30
C LEU A 49 -0.45 9.51 4.50
N PRO A 50 0.86 9.42 4.80
CA PRO A 50 1.47 10.27 5.80
C PRO A 50 1.34 11.75 5.39
N ALA A 51 1.14 12.62 6.38
CA ALA A 51 1.13 14.05 6.14
C ALA A 51 2.49 14.49 5.60
N GLN A 52 2.52 15.22 4.48
CA GLN A 52 3.78 15.77 4.01
C GLN A 52 4.31 16.79 5.02
N PRO A 53 5.59 16.70 5.41
CA PRO A 53 6.21 17.76 6.18
C PRO A 53 6.16 19.05 5.34
N ARG A 54 5.66 20.13 5.96
CA ARG A 54 5.60 21.47 5.36
C ARG A 54 6.99 22.05 5.14
#